data_AF-A0A536HJC7-F1
#
_entry.id   AF-A0A536HJC7-F1
#
_cell.length_a   1.000
_cell.length_b   1.000
_cell.length_c   1.000
_cell.angle_alpha   90.00
_cell.angle_beta   90.00
_cell.angle_gamma   90.00
#
_symmetry.space_group_name_H-M   'P 1'
#
loop_
_entity.id
_entity.type
_entity.pdbx_description
1 polymer ?
#
loop_
_entity_poly.entity_id
_entity_poly.type
_entity_poly.pdbx_seq_one_letter_code
_entity_poly.pdbx_strand_id
1 'polypeptide(L)'
;MESFRDGTFRPLPRNIFPIQDAVGAFRYLTQRKNIGKVVVSLQGARPLNTVEAPVTLRSDGTYLITGGLGGLGLLVAQWMVQQGARHLVLLGRGDATSLTREAISALEEAGARVVVARGDVAQEEQVAGALVKIHDSMPPLRGIIHAAGVLDDGLLLNQNQERLAAVMAPKVQGAWNLHKLTLSAPLDF
;
A
#
# COMPACT_ATOMS: atom_id res chain seq x y z
N MET A 1 -15.08 13.70 41.14
CA MET A 1 -14.09 14.79 41.28
C MET A 1 -14.12 15.42 42.66
N GLU A 2 -15.28 15.52 43.33
CA GLU A 2 -15.39 16.03 44.71
C GLU A 2 -14.46 15.31 45.69
N SER A 3 -14.39 13.97 45.63
CA SER A 3 -13.49 13.18 46.50
C SER A 3 -11.98 13.38 46.29
N PHE A 4 -11.57 14.07 45.21
CA PHE A 4 -10.18 14.53 45.03
C PHE A 4 -10.00 15.97 45.53
N ARG A 5 -11.07 16.77 45.50
CA ARG A 5 -11.09 18.16 45.94
C ARG A 5 -11.18 18.28 47.46
N ASP A 6 -11.92 17.37 48.10
CA ASP A 6 -12.03 17.26 49.56
C ASP A 6 -10.84 16.53 50.22
N GLY A 7 -9.89 16.02 49.41
CA GLY A 7 -8.66 15.38 49.86
C GLY A 7 -8.80 13.92 50.29
N THR A 8 -9.97 13.30 50.13
CA THR A 8 -10.23 11.88 50.44
C THR A 8 -9.37 10.96 49.58
N PHE A 9 -9.21 11.30 48.29
CA PHE A 9 -8.29 10.64 47.39
C PHE A 9 -7.09 11.53 47.09
N ARG A 10 -5.89 10.98 47.32
CA ARG A 10 -4.62 11.59 46.94
C ARG A 10 -3.98 10.79 45.80
N PRO A 11 -3.37 11.45 44.80
CA PRO A 11 -2.63 10.75 43.77
C PRO A 11 -1.55 9.86 44.39
N LEU A 12 -1.40 8.65 43.84
CA LEU A 12 -0.29 7.79 44.23
C LEU A 12 1.04 8.44 43.86
N PRO A 13 2.13 8.14 44.61
CA PRO A 13 3.48 8.49 44.18
C PRO A 13 3.71 8.03 42.73
N ARG A 14 4.33 8.89 41.92
CA ARG A 14 4.58 8.62 40.49
C ARG A 14 6.06 8.65 40.20
N ASN A 15 6.55 7.59 39.57
CA ASN A 15 7.89 7.54 38.99
C ASN A 15 7.75 7.77 37.49
N ILE A 16 8.17 8.95 37.02
CA ILE A 16 7.98 9.37 35.63
C ILE A 16 9.25 9.08 34.84
N PHE A 17 9.10 8.33 33.76
CA PHE A 17 10.14 8.07 32.77
C PHE A 17 9.77 8.77 31.46
N PRO A 18 10.72 9.35 30.72
CA PRO A 18 10.45 9.84 29.37
C PRO A 18 10.14 8.66 28.43
N ILE A 19 9.34 8.88 27.37
CA ILE A 19 9.04 7.84 26.37
C ILE A 19 10.29 7.21 25.75
N GLN A 20 11.39 7.97 25.66
CA GLN A 20 12.66 7.47 25.14
C GLN A 20 13.29 6.39 26.05
N ASP A 21 12.90 6.35 27.33
CA ASP A 21 13.36 5.36 28.31
C ASP A 21 12.20 4.46 28.79
N ALA A 22 11.25 4.16 27.91
CA ALA A 22 10.17 3.23 28.21
C ALA A 22 10.70 1.86 28.66
N VAL A 23 11.81 1.39 28.07
CA VAL A 23 12.46 0.13 28.47
C VAL A 23 13.01 0.24 29.90
N GLY A 24 13.61 1.37 30.29
CA GLY A 24 14.01 1.63 31.68
C GLY A 24 12.83 1.62 32.63
N ALA A 25 11.69 2.19 32.24
CA ALA A 25 10.45 2.14 33.03
C ALA A 25 9.97 0.70 33.25
N PHE A 26 10.00 -0.15 32.20
CA PHE A 26 9.66 -1.57 32.32
C PHE A 26 10.65 -2.34 33.19
N ARG A 27 11.95 -2.09 33.06
CA ARG A 27 12.97 -2.71 33.95
C ARG A 27 12.79 -2.29 35.40
N TYR A 28 12.47 -1.02 35.65
CA TYR A 28 12.20 -0.51 36.98
C TYR A 28 10.97 -1.19 37.62
N LEU A 29 9.93 -1.43 36.81
CA LEU A 29 8.74 -2.18 37.21
C LEU A 29 9.05 -3.65 37.52
N THR A 30 9.81 -4.35 36.67
CA THR A 30 10.12 -5.79 36.86
C THR A 30 11.05 -6.06 38.04
N GLN A 31 11.90 -5.09 38.39
CA GLN A 31 12.74 -5.15 39.59
C GLN A 31 11.97 -4.93 40.91
N ARG A 32 10.65 -4.69 40.85
CA ARG A 32 9.79 -4.37 42.01
C ARG A 32 10.29 -3.20 42.85
N LYS A 33 11.00 -2.25 42.24
CA LYS A 33 11.52 -1.04 42.91
C LYS A 33 10.47 0.07 43.01
N ASN A 34 9.28 -0.12 42.45
CA ASN A 34 8.24 0.89 42.34
C ASN A 34 7.31 0.92 43.57
N ILE A 35 7.23 2.09 44.22
CA ILE A 35 6.11 2.45 45.10
C ILE A 35 5.20 3.40 44.32
N GLY A 36 3.91 3.07 44.23
CA GLY A 36 2.93 3.83 43.44
C GLY A 36 2.93 3.47 41.94
N LYS A 37 2.74 4.47 41.07
CA LYS A 37 2.59 4.28 39.61
C LYS A 37 3.87 4.61 38.86
N VAL A 38 4.28 3.72 37.96
CA VAL A 38 5.28 4.03 36.93
C VAL A 38 4.55 4.68 35.75
N VAL A 39 4.98 5.86 35.34
CA VAL A 39 4.35 6.66 34.28
C VAL A 39 5.35 6.91 33.17
N VAL A 40 4.97 6.63 31.93
CA VAL A 40 5.75 7.00 30.76
C VAL A 40 5.18 8.30 30.18
N SER A 41 6.00 9.35 30.12
CA SER A 41 5.59 10.69 29.68
C SER A 41 5.98 10.97 28.24
N LEU A 42 5.04 11.53 27.48
CA LEU A 42 5.26 12.06 26.14
C LEU A 42 5.70 13.54 26.14
N GLN A 43 5.74 14.20 27.30
CA GLN A 43 6.15 15.60 27.40
C GLN A 43 7.63 15.77 27.00
N GLY A 44 7.90 16.70 26.09
CA GLY A 44 9.26 16.94 25.58
C GLY A 44 9.80 15.83 24.68
N ALA A 45 8.97 14.85 24.32
CA ALA A 45 9.34 13.88 23.30
C ALA A 45 9.47 14.59 21.96
N ARG A 46 10.66 14.49 21.34
CA ARG A 46 10.74 14.66 19.89
C ARG A 46 9.89 13.55 19.26
N PRO A 47 9.18 13.81 18.15
CA PRO A 47 8.59 12.72 17.39
C PRO A 47 9.71 11.72 17.14
N LEU A 48 9.61 10.54 17.77
CA LEU A 48 10.38 9.40 17.31
C LEU A 48 9.99 9.24 15.85
N ASN A 49 10.95 8.94 14.95
CA ASN A 49 10.61 8.49 13.60
C ASN A 49 9.54 7.43 13.77
N THR A 50 8.30 7.79 13.48
CA THR A 50 7.16 6.91 13.66
C THR A 50 7.49 5.70 12.84
N VAL A 51 7.52 4.53 13.46
CA VAL A 51 7.36 3.28 12.72
C VAL A 51 6.18 3.55 11.80
N GLU A 52 6.43 3.54 10.48
CA GLU A 52 5.45 3.98 9.48
C GLU A 52 4.10 3.41 9.87
N ALA A 53 3.10 4.30 10.04
CA ALA A 53 1.76 3.85 10.35
C ALA A 53 1.37 2.77 9.31
N PRO A 54 0.73 1.66 9.73
CA PRO A 54 0.35 0.62 8.80
C PRO A 54 -0.41 1.23 7.62
N VAL A 55 0.05 0.94 6.39
CA VAL A 55 -0.51 1.48 5.16
C VAL A 55 -1.99 1.13 5.11
N THR A 56 -2.86 2.10 5.36
CA THR A 56 -4.30 1.93 5.27
C THR A 56 -4.76 2.52 3.94
N LEU A 57 -5.29 1.67 3.07
CA LEU A 57 -5.78 2.08 1.76
C LEU A 57 -7.22 2.60 1.87
N ARG A 58 -7.49 3.64 1.10
CA ARG A 58 -8.77 4.30 1.03
C ARG A 58 -9.80 3.41 0.34
N SER A 59 -10.91 3.14 1.02
CA SER A 59 -12.03 2.41 0.42
C SER A 59 -12.76 3.23 -0.65
N ASP A 60 -12.62 4.56 -0.64
CA ASP A 60 -13.18 5.50 -1.63
C ASP A 60 -12.20 5.83 -2.77
N GLY A 61 -11.06 5.11 -2.86
CA GLY A 61 -10.06 5.27 -3.90
C GLY A 61 -10.02 4.09 -4.87
N THR A 62 -9.71 4.36 -6.13
CA THR A 62 -9.39 3.35 -7.15
C THR A 62 -7.89 3.13 -7.25
N TYR A 63 -7.49 1.88 -7.43
CA TYR A 63 -6.09 1.49 -7.59
C TYR A 63 -5.87 0.72 -8.90
N LEU A 64 -4.94 1.19 -9.72
CA LEU A 64 -4.58 0.57 -10.99
C LEU A 64 -3.36 -0.33 -10.80
N ILE A 65 -3.46 -1.60 -11.19
CA ILE A 65 -2.35 -2.55 -11.17
C ILE A 65 -2.08 -3.00 -12.60
N THR A 66 -0.98 -2.53 -13.19
CA THR A 66 -0.52 -3.01 -14.50
C THR A 66 0.22 -4.34 -14.33
N GLY A 67 0.08 -5.26 -15.27
CA GLY A 67 0.46 -6.66 -15.02
C GLY A 67 -0.41 -7.31 -13.95
N GLY A 68 -1.61 -6.76 -13.70
CA GLY A 68 -2.48 -7.13 -12.58
C GLY A 68 -3.00 -8.57 -12.63
N LEU A 69 -2.95 -9.20 -13.80
CA LEU A 69 -3.33 -10.61 -13.99
C LEU A 69 -2.17 -11.58 -13.79
N GLY A 70 -0.94 -11.07 -13.61
CA GLY A 70 0.25 -11.88 -13.32
C GLY A 70 0.36 -12.21 -11.82
N GLY A 71 1.25 -13.15 -11.48
CA GLY A 71 1.40 -13.64 -10.10
C GLY A 71 1.65 -12.54 -9.07
N LEU A 72 2.61 -11.64 -9.35
CA LEU A 72 2.89 -10.51 -8.45
C LEU A 72 1.72 -9.52 -8.37
N GLY A 73 1.10 -9.21 -9.50
CA GLY A 73 -0.04 -8.29 -9.57
C GLY A 73 -1.22 -8.77 -8.73
N LEU A 74 -1.55 -10.07 -8.81
CA LEU A 74 -2.62 -10.68 -8.02
C LEU A 74 -2.31 -10.74 -6.51
N LEU A 75 -1.06 -11.06 -6.15
CA LEU A 75 -0.64 -11.04 -4.74
C LEU A 75 -0.73 -9.63 -4.14
N VAL A 76 -0.29 -8.62 -4.89
CA VAL A 76 -0.42 -7.22 -4.47
C VAL A 76 -1.90 -6.84 -4.39
N ALA A 77 -2.73 -7.20 -5.36
CA ALA A 77 -4.17 -6.94 -5.32
C ALA A 77 -4.81 -7.53 -4.04
N GLN A 78 -4.50 -8.78 -3.70
CA GLN A 78 -4.97 -9.43 -2.49
C GLN A 78 -4.53 -8.70 -1.22
N TRP A 79 -3.26 -8.33 -1.14
CA TRP A 79 -2.73 -7.56 -0.02
C TRP A 79 -3.42 -6.19 0.09
N MET A 80 -3.64 -5.49 -1.03
CA MET A 80 -4.30 -4.18 -1.04
C MET A 80 -5.75 -4.26 -0.54
N VAL A 81 -6.51 -5.29 -0.92
CA VAL A 81 -7.87 -5.49 -0.39
C VAL A 81 -7.87 -5.71 1.12
N GLN A 82 -6.89 -6.47 1.63
CA GLN A 82 -6.69 -6.65 3.08
C GLN A 82 -6.34 -5.34 3.79
N GLN A 83 -5.62 -4.43 3.12
CA GLN A 83 -5.29 -3.10 3.64
C GLN A 83 -6.42 -2.06 3.48
N GLY A 84 -7.57 -2.43 2.90
CA GLY A 84 -8.75 -1.56 2.81
C GLY A 84 -9.13 -1.09 1.40
N ALA A 85 -8.37 -1.44 0.36
CA ALA A 85 -8.75 -1.12 -1.00
C ALA A 85 -10.07 -1.81 -1.38
N ARG A 86 -10.96 -1.08 -2.07
CA ARG A 86 -12.26 -1.61 -2.52
C ARG A 86 -12.51 -1.47 -4.01
N HIS A 87 -11.67 -0.73 -4.73
CA HIS A 87 -11.81 -0.52 -6.17
C HIS A 87 -10.47 -0.80 -6.85
N LEU A 88 -10.40 -1.90 -7.59
CA LEU A 88 -9.19 -2.34 -8.28
C LEU A 88 -9.41 -2.39 -9.79
N VAL A 89 -8.40 -1.97 -10.54
CA VAL A 89 -8.34 -2.14 -11.99
C VAL A 89 -7.09 -2.94 -12.32
N LEU A 90 -7.28 -4.14 -12.86
CA LEU A 90 -6.20 -5.03 -13.27
C LEU A 90 -5.98 -4.87 -14.77
N LEU A 91 -4.90 -4.19 -15.16
CA LEU A 91 -4.54 -3.96 -16.55
C LEU A 91 -3.53 -5.02 -17.03
N GLY A 92 -3.81 -5.67 -18.16
CA GLY A 92 -2.90 -6.63 -18.78
C GLY A 92 -3.24 -6.96 -20.23
N ARG A 93 -2.30 -7.60 -20.94
CA ARG A 93 -2.45 -7.92 -22.38
C ARG A 93 -3.25 -9.20 -22.63
N GLY A 94 -3.10 -10.17 -21.73
CA GLY A 94 -3.75 -11.48 -21.82
C GLY A 94 -5.11 -11.51 -21.14
N ASP A 95 -5.89 -12.52 -21.48
CA ASP A 95 -7.17 -12.77 -20.81
C ASP A 95 -6.94 -13.41 -19.43
N ALA A 96 -7.95 -13.27 -18.55
CA ALA A 96 -7.92 -13.96 -17.27
C ALA A 96 -7.96 -15.48 -17.50
N THR A 97 -6.96 -16.18 -16.96
CA THR A 97 -6.96 -17.65 -16.89
C THR A 97 -7.99 -18.15 -15.88
N SER A 98 -8.23 -19.46 -15.80
CA SER A 98 -9.08 -20.04 -14.73
C SER A 98 -8.59 -19.66 -13.34
N LEU A 99 -7.28 -19.80 -13.09
CA LEU A 99 -6.65 -19.43 -11.82
C LEU A 99 -6.79 -17.93 -11.53
N THR A 100 -6.61 -17.09 -12.54
CA THR A 100 -6.77 -15.64 -12.39
C THR A 100 -8.22 -15.27 -12.08
N ARG A 101 -9.19 -15.93 -12.71
CA ARG A 101 -10.62 -15.72 -12.42
C ARG A 101 -10.99 -16.14 -11.00
N GLU A 102 -10.45 -17.25 -10.50
CA GLU A 102 -10.64 -17.68 -9.12
C GLU A 102 -10.06 -16.65 -8.13
N ALA A 103 -8.85 -16.16 -8.38
CA ALA A 103 -8.26 -15.10 -7.57
C ALA A 103 -9.11 -13.82 -7.59
N ILE A 104 -9.63 -13.42 -8.75
CA ILE A 104 -10.54 -12.25 -8.86
C ILE A 104 -11.83 -12.47 -8.06
N SER A 105 -12.45 -13.65 -8.16
CA SER A 105 -13.65 -14.00 -7.37
C SER A 105 -13.39 -13.85 -5.88
N ALA A 106 -12.25 -14.33 -5.38
CA ALA A 106 -11.88 -14.20 -3.98
C ALA A 106 -11.71 -12.73 -3.53
N LEU A 107 -11.22 -11.84 -4.41
CA LEU A 107 -11.15 -10.40 -4.14
C LEU A 107 -12.55 -9.78 -4.08
N GLU A 108 -13.45 -10.21 -4.97
CA GLU A 108 -14.83 -9.74 -5.02
C GLU A 108 -15.65 -10.20 -3.82
N GLU A 109 -15.47 -11.45 -3.40
CA GLU A 109 -16.04 -12.01 -2.16
C GLU A 109 -15.53 -11.28 -0.91
N ALA A 110 -14.29 -10.78 -0.93
CA ALA A 110 -13.73 -9.92 0.12
C ALA A 110 -14.25 -8.46 0.05
N GLY A 111 -15.19 -8.16 -0.86
CA GLY A 111 -15.88 -6.88 -0.94
C GLY A 111 -15.23 -5.85 -1.87
N ALA A 112 -14.25 -6.24 -2.69
CA ALA A 112 -13.67 -5.36 -3.69
C ALA A 112 -14.44 -5.41 -5.02
N ARG A 113 -14.60 -4.28 -5.70
CA ARG A 113 -14.99 -4.23 -7.10
C ARG A 113 -13.73 -4.32 -7.95
N VAL A 114 -13.61 -5.38 -8.76
CA VAL A 114 -12.46 -5.61 -9.64
C VAL A 114 -12.87 -5.38 -11.10
N VAL A 115 -12.12 -4.55 -11.82
CA VAL A 115 -12.29 -4.35 -13.26
C VAL A 115 -11.06 -4.89 -13.97
N VAL A 116 -11.24 -5.87 -14.84
CA VAL A 116 -10.18 -6.35 -15.72
C VAL A 116 -10.17 -5.50 -16.99
N ALA A 117 -9.07 -4.80 -17.22
CA ALA A 117 -8.86 -3.99 -18.42
C ALA A 117 -7.83 -4.68 -19.32
N ARG A 118 -8.19 -4.89 -20.58
CA ARG A 118 -7.23 -5.36 -21.58
C ARG A 118 -6.45 -4.19 -22.15
N GLY A 119 -5.13 -4.25 -22.11
CA GLY A 119 -4.26 -3.26 -22.71
C GLY A 119 -2.77 -3.55 -22.50
N ASP A 120 -1.95 -3.05 -23.41
CA ASP A 120 -0.50 -2.97 -23.29
C ASP A 120 -0.10 -1.61 -22.71
N VAL A 121 0.55 -1.63 -21.56
CA VAL A 121 1.00 -0.41 -20.86
C VAL A 121 2.03 0.38 -21.68
N ALA A 122 2.76 -0.27 -22.58
CA ALA A 122 3.71 0.40 -23.46
C ALA A 122 3.03 1.22 -24.58
N GLN A 123 1.73 1.01 -24.82
CA GLN A 123 0.94 1.76 -25.80
C GLN A 123 0.17 2.89 -25.12
N GLU A 124 0.55 4.14 -25.42
CA GLU A 124 0.05 5.34 -24.72
C GLU A 124 -1.48 5.46 -24.80
N GLU A 125 -2.06 5.20 -25.97
CA GLU A 125 -3.50 5.30 -26.23
C GLU A 125 -4.30 4.27 -25.42
N GLN A 126 -3.73 3.09 -25.18
CA GLN A 126 -4.39 2.05 -24.40
C GLN A 126 -4.39 2.39 -22.92
N VAL A 127 -3.29 2.97 -22.41
CA VAL A 127 -3.23 3.50 -21.04
C VAL A 127 -4.20 4.67 -20.87
N ALA A 128 -4.21 5.61 -21.81
CA ALA A 128 -5.14 6.74 -21.79
C ALA A 128 -6.60 6.27 -21.79
N GLY A 129 -6.95 5.31 -22.65
CA GLY A 129 -8.29 4.72 -22.69
C GLY A 129 -8.68 4.00 -21.39
N ALA A 130 -7.73 3.35 -20.71
CA ALA A 130 -7.97 2.76 -19.39
C ALA A 130 -8.22 3.85 -18.33
N LEU A 131 -7.41 4.90 -18.31
CA LEU A 131 -7.54 6.01 -17.35
C LEU A 131 -8.88 6.77 -17.52
N VAL A 132 -9.32 7.00 -18.76
CA VAL A 132 -10.63 7.60 -19.04
C VAL A 132 -11.75 6.73 -18.46
N LYS A 133 -11.73 5.42 -18.71
CA LYS A 133 -12.74 4.50 -18.14
C LYS A 133 -12.74 4.49 -16.62
N ILE A 134 -11.56 4.59 -15.99
CA ILE A 134 -11.45 4.71 -14.53
C ILE A 134 -12.13 5.98 -14.07
N HIS A 135 -11.80 7.12 -14.70
CA HIS A 135 -12.38 8.41 -14.36
C HIS A 135 -13.91 8.41 -14.47
N ASP A 136 -14.46 7.78 -15.51
CA ASP A 136 -15.89 7.82 -15.81
C ASP A 136 -16.73 6.86 -14.95
N SER A 137 -16.15 5.76 -14.44
CA SER A 137 -16.94 4.63 -13.88
C SER A 137 -16.56 4.17 -12.47
N MET A 138 -15.50 4.76 -11.91
CA MET A 138 -14.93 4.37 -10.62
C MET A 138 -14.66 5.60 -9.74
N PRO A 139 -14.46 5.43 -8.42
CA PRO A 139 -13.98 6.52 -7.57
C PRO A 139 -12.60 7.06 -8.03
N PRO A 140 -12.17 8.22 -7.53
CA PRO A 140 -10.90 8.83 -7.95
C PRO A 140 -9.72 7.87 -7.88
N LEU A 141 -8.86 7.89 -8.90
CA LEU A 141 -7.60 7.14 -8.90
C LEU A 141 -6.69 7.68 -7.81
N ARG A 142 -6.29 6.80 -6.88
CA ARG A 142 -5.45 7.13 -5.72
C ARG A 142 -4.11 6.42 -5.71
N GLY A 143 -3.94 5.36 -6.49
CA GLY A 143 -2.63 4.75 -6.58
C GLY A 143 -2.42 3.86 -7.78
N ILE A 144 -1.16 3.70 -8.17
CA ILE A 144 -0.75 2.89 -9.31
C ILE A 144 0.36 1.93 -8.88
N ILE A 145 0.15 0.64 -9.11
CA ILE A 145 1.20 -0.38 -8.99
C ILE A 145 1.61 -0.84 -10.39
N HIS A 146 2.88 -0.64 -10.71
CA HIS A 146 3.45 -1.10 -11.98
C HIS A 146 4.12 -2.48 -11.82
N ALA A 147 3.33 -3.55 -11.91
CA ALA A 147 3.82 -4.93 -11.91
C ALA A 147 3.92 -5.53 -13.33
N ALA A 148 3.82 -4.71 -14.39
CA ALA A 148 3.94 -5.18 -15.75
C ALA A 148 5.41 -5.46 -16.10
N GLY A 149 5.67 -6.66 -16.58
CA GLY A 149 7.00 -7.06 -17.00
C GLY A 149 6.98 -8.38 -17.74
N VAL A 150 7.92 -8.53 -18.66
CA VAL A 150 8.27 -9.82 -19.25
C VAL A 150 9.77 -10.05 -19.05
N LEU A 151 10.13 -11.32 -19.01
CA LEU A 151 11.51 -11.78 -18.97
C LEU A 151 11.82 -12.45 -20.31
N ASP A 152 13.05 -12.26 -20.77
CA ASP A 152 13.58 -12.97 -21.92
C ASP A 152 15.09 -13.20 -21.70
N ASP A 153 15.36 -13.92 -20.61
CA ASP A 153 16.69 -14.12 -20.07
C ASP A 153 17.56 -14.93 -21.04
N GLY A 154 18.85 -14.60 -21.07
CA GLY A 154 19.81 -15.26 -21.95
C GLY A 154 21.22 -14.72 -21.73
N LEU A 155 22.21 -15.52 -22.11
CA LEU A 155 23.62 -15.11 -22.10
C LEU A 155 23.80 -13.83 -22.91
N LEU A 156 24.73 -12.96 -22.50
CA LEU A 156 24.98 -11.67 -23.17
C LEU A 156 25.23 -11.81 -24.68
N LEU A 157 25.95 -12.86 -25.09
CA LEU A 157 26.24 -13.16 -26.50
C LEU A 157 25.00 -13.53 -27.33
N ASN A 158 23.91 -13.95 -26.67
CA ASN A 158 22.65 -14.32 -27.29
C ASN A 158 21.59 -13.22 -27.20
N GLN A 159 21.95 -12.06 -26.64
CA GLN A 159 21.05 -10.90 -26.59
C GLN A 159 21.11 -10.14 -27.91
N ASN A 160 19.97 -9.55 -28.26
CA ASN A 160 19.84 -8.67 -29.42
C ASN A 160 18.91 -7.51 -29.10
N GLN A 161 18.80 -6.58 -30.05
CA GLN A 161 18.02 -5.36 -29.88
C GLN A 161 16.52 -5.66 -29.70
N GLU A 162 16.00 -6.67 -30.39
CA GLU A 162 14.59 -7.05 -30.34
C GLU A 162 14.21 -7.60 -28.96
N ARG A 163 15.03 -8.49 -28.40
CA ARG A 163 14.84 -9.06 -27.05
C ARG A 163 14.90 -7.97 -25.98
N LEU A 164 15.89 -7.08 -26.09
CA LEU A 164 16.04 -5.96 -25.16
C LEU A 164 14.84 -4.99 -25.25
N ALA A 165 14.42 -4.63 -26.46
CA ALA A 165 13.26 -3.77 -26.66
C ALA A 165 11.99 -4.39 -26.08
N ALA A 166 11.78 -5.70 -26.25
CA ALA A 166 10.62 -6.41 -25.74
C ALA A 166 10.52 -6.39 -24.20
N VAL A 167 11.64 -6.55 -23.47
CA VAL A 167 11.63 -6.51 -22.00
C VAL A 167 11.61 -5.09 -21.44
N MET A 168 12.20 -4.12 -22.15
CA MET A 168 12.25 -2.71 -21.75
C MET A 168 10.93 -2.00 -21.99
N ALA A 169 10.19 -2.36 -23.04
CA ALA A 169 8.93 -1.71 -23.40
C ALA A 169 7.93 -1.62 -22.23
N PRO A 170 7.52 -2.71 -21.55
CA PRO A 170 6.57 -2.60 -20.45
C PRO A 170 7.15 -1.86 -19.25
N LYS A 171 8.46 -1.98 -18.98
CA LYS A 171 9.12 -1.42 -17.79
C LYS A 171 9.40 0.08 -17.89
N VAL A 172 9.91 0.52 -19.04
CA VAL A 172 10.37 1.91 -19.25
C VAL A 172 9.31 2.72 -19.96
N GLN A 173 8.91 2.30 -21.16
CA GLN A 173 7.86 3.03 -21.90
C GLN A 173 6.53 2.97 -21.13
N GLY A 174 6.20 1.81 -20.55
CA GLY A 174 5.00 1.68 -19.73
C GLY A 174 4.98 2.60 -18.52
N ALA A 175 6.06 2.63 -17.73
CA ALA A 175 6.17 3.56 -16.61
C ALA A 175 6.12 5.03 -17.05
N TRP A 176 6.75 5.37 -18.19
CA TRP A 176 6.73 6.72 -18.74
C TRP A 176 5.33 7.16 -19.19
N ASN A 177 4.58 6.26 -19.84
CA ASN A 177 3.19 6.53 -20.23
C ASN A 177 2.32 6.80 -19.00
N LEU A 178 2.42 5.94 -17.97
CA LEU A 178 1.71 6.13 -16.72
C LEU A 178 2.06 7.48 -16.10
N HIS A 179 3.35 7.79 -15.96
CA HIS A 179 3.82 9.06 -15.39
C HIS A 179 3.22 10.28 -16.12
N LYS A 180 3.37 10.35 -17.45
CA LYS A 180 2.86 11.49 -18.24
C LYS A 180 1.35 11.66 -18.11
N LEU A 181 0.61 10.56 -18.19
CA LEU A 181 -0.86 10.59 -18.25
C LEU A 181 -1.50 10.80 -16.88
N THR A 182 -0.74 10.74 -15.79
CA THR A 182 -1.26 10.88 -14.41
C THR A 182 -0.65 12.03 -13.63
N LEU A 183 0.07 12.95 -14.29
CA LEU A 183 0.66 14.14 -13.66
C LEU A 183 -0.35 15.00 -12.88
N SER A 184 -1.60 15.05 -13.32
CA SER A 184 -2.68 15.80 -12.67
C SER A 184 -3.54 14.94 -11.73
N ALA A 185 -3.29 13.63 -11.66
CA ALA A 185 -4.07 12.74 -10.80
C ALA A 185 -3.63 12.89 -9.34
N PRO A 186 -4.56 12.92 -8.38
CA PRO A 186 -4.26 13.10 -6.96
C PRO A 186 -3.84 11.75 -6.33
N LEU A 187 -2.73 11.20 -6.82
CA LEU A 187 -2.17 9.91 -6.41
C LEU A 187 -1.46 10.02 -5.06
N ASP A 188 -1.63 8.98 -4.25
CA ASP A 188 -0.89 8.74 -3.02
C ASP A 188 0.41 7.95 -3.32
N PHE A 189 0.43 7.12 -4.39
CA PHE A 189 1.57 6.34 -4.88
C PHE A 189 1.47 5.92 -6.36
#